data_AF-A0A850H585-F1
#
_entry.id   AF-A0A850H585-F1
#
_cell.length_a   1.000
_cell.length_b   1.000
_cell.length_c   1.000
_cell.angle_alpha   90.00
_cell.angle_beta   90.00
_cell.angle_gamma   90.00
#
_symmetry.space_group_name_H-M   'P 1'
#
loop_
_entity.id
_entity.type
_entity.pdbx_description
1 polymer ?
#
loop_
_entity_poly.entity_id
_entity_poly.type
_entity_poly.pdbx_seq_one_letter_code
_entity_poly.pdbx_strand_id
1 'polypeptide(L)'
;MRGTDFFITTALAGVFIITSCEDIADASGQSAEETQNVFLSEPISFTGTEPFWAGEVADSTLVYKTPQIQAGQEIEVERFTGNNGVSYSGTYDGASFDLMLTQSPCSDQMSDRQYPFVATLKIGSEVRHGCAWSEDRPFTSPRPA
;
A
#
# COMPACT_ATOMS: atom_id res chain seq x y z
N MET A 1 23.12 -70.34 -23.93
CA MET A 1 22.01 -70.63 -24.87
C MET A 1 21.60 -69.28 -25.45
N ARG A 2 21.98 -68.97 -26.71
CA ARG A 2 21.07 -68.99 -27.89
C ARG A 2 19.81 -68.19 -27.57
N GLY A 3 19.48 -67.05 -28.14
CA GLY A 3 19.79 -66.37 -29.41
C GLY A 3 18.76 -65.23 -29.47
N THR A 4 18.56 -64.39 -30.47
CA THR A 4 19.08 -64.16 -31.81
C THR A 4 18.44 -62.82 -32.17
N ASP A 5 19.21 -61.87 -32.67
CA ASP A 5 18.71 -60.60 -33.20
C ASP A 5 17.69 -60.81 -34.32
N PHE A 6 16.60 -60.02 -34.33
CA PHE A 6 15.74 -59.85 -35.49
C PHE A 6 15.67 -58.37 -35.84
N PHE A 7 16.46 -58.01 -36.86
CA PHE A 7 16.26 -56.81 -37.66
C PHE A 7 15.04 -57.02 -38.56
N ILE A 8 14.06 -56.10 -38.53
CA ILE A 8 13.13 -55.90 -39.65
C ILE A 8 13.04 -54.41 -39.95
N THR A 9 13.46 -54.10 -41.16
CA THR A 9 13.47 -52.80 -41.82
C THR A 9 12.12 -52.54 -42.51
N THR A 10 11.76 -51.25 -42.61
CA THR A 10 11.03 -50.61 -43.74
C THR A 10 9.50 -50.42 -43.67
N ALA A 11 9.13 -49.16 -43.37
CA ALA A 11 8.20 -48.24 -44.03
C ALA A 11 6.78 -48.67 -44.47
N LEU A 12 5.76 -47.93 -43.98
CA LEU A 12 4.75 -47.25 -44.82
C LEU A 12 3.85 -46.29 -44.00
N ALA A 13 3.85 -45.03 -44.43
CA ALA A 13 2.79 -44.02 -44.47
C ALA A 13 1.69 -44.00 -43.37
N GLY A 14 1.67 -42.91 -42.61
CA GLY A 14 0.55 -42.53 -41.75
C GLY A 14 0.72 -41.13 -41.17
N VAL A 15 0.66 -40.12 -42.04
CA VAL A 15 0.60 -38.70 -41.67
C VAL A 15 -0.75 -38.42 -41.00
N PHE A 16 -0.74 -38.01 -39.73
CA PHE A 16 -1.84 -37.24 -39.13
C PHE A 16 -1.24 -35.96 -38.56
N ILE A 17 -1.41 -34.88 -39.32
CA ILE A 17 -1.08 -33.52 -38.90
C ILE A 17 -2.26 -33.02 -38.07
N ILE A 18 -2.08 -32.92 -36.76
CA ILE A 18 -2.83 -31.96 -35.95
C ILE A 18 -1.84 -30.87 -35.55
N THR A 19 -1.70 -29.92 -36.46
CA THR A 19 -1.02 -28.65 -36.23
C THR A 19 -1.97 -27.77 -35.45
N SER A 20 -1.97 -27.88 -34.12
CA SER A 20 -2.38 -26.74 -33.30
C SER A 20 -1.11 -25.92 -33.08
N CYS A 21 -0.94 -24.89 -33.91
CA CYS A 21 -0.02 -23.80 -33.62
C CYS A 21 -0.78 -22.88 -32.67
N GLU A 22 -0.75 -23.19 -31.38
CA GLU A 22 -0.92 -22.14 -30.39
C GLU A 22 0.48 -21.61 -30.14
N ASP A 23 0.74 -20.43 -30.70
CA ASP A 23 1.94 -19.66 -30.47
C ASP A 23 2.17 -19.56 -28.96
N ILE A 24 3.14 -20.33 -28.45
CA ILE A 24 3.74 -20.08 -27.15
C ILE A 24 4.63 -18.85 -27.37
N ALA A 25 3.99 -17.69 -27.38
CA ALA A 25 4.66 -16.43 -27.24
C ALA A 25 5.22 -16.37 -25.81
N ASP A 26 6.50 -16.70 -25.70
CA ASP A 26 7.35 -16.20 -24.64
C ASP A 26 7.28 -14.67 -24.68
N ALA A 27 6.47 -14.13 -23.78
CA ALA A 27 6.41 -12.71 -23.50
C ALA A 27 6.68 -12.55 -22.01
N SER A 28 7.95 -12.28 -21.72
CA SER A 28 8.41 -11.33 -20.70
C SER A 28 7.94 -11.60 -19.27
N GLY A 29 8.91 -11.87 -18.40
CA GLY A 29 8.75 -11.80 -16.95
C GLY A 29 7.94 -10.57 -16.54
N GLN A 30 6.73 -10.82 -16.08
CA GLN A 30 6.06 -9.94 -15.14
C GLN A 30 6.13 -10.67 -13.82
N SER A 31 6.94 -10.05 -12.96
CA SER A 31 7.16 -10.35 -11.56
C SER A 31 5.94 -11.04 -10.94
N ALA A 32 6.22 -12.10 -10.17
CA ALA A 32 5.37 -12.45 -9.05
C ALA A 32 4.83 -11.18 -8.42
N GLU A 33 3.51 -11.09 -8.35
CA GLU A 33 2.73 -10.15 -7.54
C GLU A 33 3.58 -9.02 -6.97
N GLU A 34 3.77 -7.97 -7.77
CA GLU A 34 4.00 -6.64 -7.21
C GLU A 34 2.69 -6.34 -6.46
N THR A 35 2.59 -6.89 -5.24
CA THR A 35 1.64 -6.51 -4.24
C THR A 35 1.67 -5.00 -4.30
N GLN A 36 0.56 -4.40 -4.70
CA GLN A 36 0.44 -2.95 -4.86
C GLN A 36 0.70 -2.35 -3.48
N ASN A 37 1.97 -2.19 -3.15
CA ASN A 37 2.42 -1.55 -1.95
C ASN A 37 1.94 -0.13 -2.13
N VAL A 38 0.99 0.25 -1.29
CA VAL A 38 0.52 1.61 -1.19
C VAL A 38 1.71 2.41 -0.66
N PHE A 39 2.56 2.87 -1.57
CA PHE A 39 3.60 3.80 -1.28
C PHE A 39 2.97 5.19 -1.33
N LEU A 40 2.67 5.75 -0.15
CA LEU A 40 2.57 7.20 -0.05
C LEU A 40 3.98 7.75 -0.07
N SER A 41 4.22 8.69 -0.98
CA SER A 41 5.44 9.47 -0.98
C SER A 41 5.42 10.41 0.22
N GLU A 42 6.53 10.48 0.95
CA GLU A 42 6.70 11.43 2.04
C GLU A 42 7.06 12.82 1.48
N PRO A 43 6.66 13.91 2.16
CA PRO A 43 5.95 13.94 3.44
C PRO A 43 4.47 13.55 3.33
N ILE A 44 3.97 12.89 4.37
CA ILE A 44 2.55 12.52 4.48
C ILE A 44 1.93 13.36 5.58
N SER A 45 0.87 14.10 5.25
CA SER A 45 0.09 14.87 6.22
C SER A 45 -1.15 14.11 6.67
N PHE A 46 -1.56 14.33 7.91
CA PHE A 46 -2.78 13.74 8.48
C PHE A 46 -3.50 14.73 9.40
N THR A 47 -4.82 14.55 9.52
CA THR A 47 -5.69 15.41 10.34
C THR A 47 -6.88 14.63 10.87
N GLY A 48 -7.37 14.99 12.06
CA GLY A 48 -8.61 14.48 12.63
C GLY A 48 -9.37 15.56 13.41
N THR A 49 -10.68 15.37 13.50
CA THR A 49 -11.61 16.43 13.90
C THR A 49 -12.01 16.36 15.37
N GLU A 50 -12.09 15.17 15.97
CA GLU A 50 -12.52 15.01 17.37
C GLU A 50 -11.69 13.96 18.15
N PRO A 51 -10.95 14.39 19.20
CA PRO A 51 -10.50 15.77 19.41
C PRO A 51 -9.76 16.30 18.16
N PHE A 52 -9.49 17.60 18.05
CA PHE A 52 -8.67 18.10 16.94
C PHE A 52 -7.22 17.63 17.09
N TRP A 53 -6.66 17.08 16.03
CA TRP A 53 -5.24 16.72 15.93
C TRP A 53 -4.79 16.75 14.47
N ALA A 54 -3.51 16.94 14.27
CA ALA A 54 -2.92 16.89 12.95
C ALA A 54 -1.44 16.52 13.05
N GLY A 55 -0.80 16.33 11.92
CA GLY A 55 0.62 16.14 11.87
C GLY A 55 1.14 15.83 10.48
N GLU A 56 2.42 15.59 10.43
CA GLU A 56 3.14 15.22 9.23
C GLU A 56 4.22 14.21 9.59
N VAL A 57 4.47 13.27 8.69
CA VAL A 57 5.59 12.33 8.81
C VAL A 57 6.46 12.42 7.57
N ALA A 58 7.77 12.49 7.81
CA ALA A 58 8.81 12.43 6.80
C ALA A 58 10.00 11.63 7.36
N ASP A 59 10.54 10.73 6.55
CA ASP A 59 11.62 9.83 6.95
C ASP A 59 11.25 9.01 8.21
N SER A 60 11.94 9.24 9.32
CA SER A 60 11.70 8.59 10.62
C SER A 60 11.21 9.56 11.69
N THR A 61 10.69 10.72 11.29
CA THR A 61 10.22 11.76 12.20
C THR A 61 8.78 12.14 11.90
N LEU A 62 7.93 12.02 12.92
CA LEU A 62 6.55 12.46 12.89
C LEU A 62 6.38 13.67 13.80
N VAL A 63 5.79 14.75 13.29
CA VAL A 63 5.41 15.93 14.06
C VAL A 63 3.93 15.84 14.39
N TYR A 64 3.61 15.65 15.67
CA TYR A 64 2.24 15.54 16.15
C TYR A 64 1.74 16.85 16.78
N LYS A 65 0.56 17.33 16.37
CA LYS A 65 -0.02 18.61 16.78
C LYS A 65 -1.42 18.44 17.36
N THR A 66 -1.70 19.24 18.38
CA THR A 66 -3.03 19.41 18.98
C THR A 66 -3.29 20.90 19.20
N PRO A 67 -4.54 21.34 19.48
CA PRO A 67 -4.81 22.74 19.81
C PRO A 67 -3.98 23.26 20.99
N GLN A 68 -3.59 22.39 21.93
CA GLN A 68 -2.76 22.73 23.08
C GLN A 68 -1.26 22.77 22.74
N ILE A 69 -0.83 22.06 21.69
CA ILE A 69 0.56 21.90 21.28
C ILE A 69 0.70 22.33 19.80
N GLN A 70 0.54 23.63 19.55
CA GLN A 70 0.48 24.17 18.18
C GLN A 70 1.81 24.07 17.43
N ALA A 71 2.95 24.17 18.15
CA ALA A 71 4.28 23.97 17.57
C ALA A 71 4.47 22.53 17.08
N GLY A 72 3.74 21.59 17.66
CA GLY A 72 3.92 20.15 17.48
C GLY A 72 5.00 19.57 18.39
N GLN A 73 4.94 18.26 18.57
CA GLN A 73 5.94 17.46 19.24
C GLN A 73 6.49 16.44 18.25
N GLU A 74 7.81 16.36 18.15
CA GLU A 74 8.49 15.36 17.33
C GLU A 74 8.45 13.99 18.02
N ILE A 75 8.21 12.96 17.22
CA ILE A 75 8.14 11.56 17.61
C ILE A 75 9.02 10.80 16.64
N GLU A 76 10.02 10.08 17.15
CA GLU A 76 10.76 9.11 16.35
C GLU A 76 9.84 7.92 16.06
N VAL A 77 9.73 7.56 14.78
CA VAL A 77 8.81 6.52 14.32
C VAL A 77 9.49 5.52 13.39
N GLU A 78 9.07 4.27 13.51
CA GLU A 78 9.41 3.21 12.57
C GLU A 78 8.27 3.03 11.56
N ARG A 79 8.64 2.95 10.28
CA ARG A 79 7.70 2.80 9.16
C ARG A 79 7.52 1.33 8.78
N PHE A 80 6.28 0.91 8.64
CA PHE A 80 5.90 -0.43 8.19
C PHE A 80 4.90 -0.34 7.04
N THR A 81 5.08 -1.15 6.00
CA THR A 81 4.15 -1.23 4.85
C THR A 81 3.45 -2.59 4.84
N GLY A 82 2.13 -2.60 4.66
CA GLY A 82 1.34 -3.83 4.59
C GLY A 82 -0.16 -3.56 4.41
N ASN A 83 -0.93 -4.55 3.94
CA ASN A 83 -2.40 -4.50 3.80
C ASN A 83 -2.97 -3.16 3.28
N ASN A 84 -2.60 -2.77 2.05
CA ASN A 84 -3.11 -1.56 1.39
C ASN A 84 -2.88 -0.25 2.18
N GLY A 85 -1.79 -0.18 2.95
CA GLY A 85 -1.47 0.97 3.75
C GLY A 85 -0.03 1.02 4.26
N VAL A 86 0.23 2.05 5.05
CA VAL A 86 1.47 2.27 5.78
C VAL A 86 1.13 2.56 7.24
N SER A 87 1.95 2.07 8.15
CA SER A 87 1.84 2.40 9.57
C SER A 87 3.16 2.94 10.11
N TYR A 88 3.05 3.80 11.12
CA TYR A 88 4.14 4.42 11.84
C TYR A 88 3.96 4.14 13.33
N SER A 89 4.97 3.56 13.95
CA SER A 89 4.95 3.22 15.39
C SER A 89 6.07 3.93 16.13
N GLY A 90 5.77 4.44 17.32
CA GLY A 90 6.71 5.17 18.16
C GLY A 90 6.21 5.29 19.60
N THR A 91 6.75 6.26 20.34
CA THR A 91 6.34 6.55 21.72
C THR A 91 6.05 8.03 21.88
N TYR A 92 4.89 8.35 22.46
CA TYR A 92 4.46 9.72 22.75
C TYR A 92 4.09 9.85 24.23
N ASP A 93 4.77 10.72 24.96
CA ASP A 93 4.57 10.96 26.41
C ASP A 93 4.57 9.67 27.26
N GLY A 94 5.41 8.69 26.88
CA GLY A 94 5.54 7.40 27.55
C GLY A 94 4.47 6.37 27.19
N ALA A 95 3.53 6.68 26.29
CA ALA A 95 2.55 5.77 25.74
C ALA A 95 2.93 5.32 24.31
N SER A 96 2.46 4.14 23.90
CA SER A 96 2.61 3.71 22.51
C SER A 96 1.86 4.66 21.57
N PHE A 97 2.50 5.00 20.45
CA PHE A 97 1.93 5.81 19.38
C PHE A 97 1.91 4.97 18.12
N ASP A 98 0.72 4.67 17.59
CA ASP A 98 0.55 3.89 16.37
C ASP A 98 -0.37 4.64 15.40
N LEU A 99 0.16 5.10 14.28
CA LEU A 99 -0.59 5.72 13.20
C LEU A 99 -0.70 4.74 12.03
N MET A 100 -1.91 4.39 11.61
CA MET A 100 -2.17 3.58 10.43
C MET A 100 -2.89 4.39 9.37
N LEU A 101 -2.33 4.40 8.16
CA LEU A 101 -2.88 5.07 6.99
C LEU A 101 -3.33 4.02 5.99
N THR A 102 -4.65 3.93 5.77
CA THR A 102 -5.27 2.94 4.89
C THR A 102 -5.85 3.62 3.67
N GLN A 103 -5.59 3.07 2.48
CA GLN A 103 -6.14 3.59 1.23
C GLN A 103 -7.66 3.39 1.19
N SER A 104 -8.39 4.48 1.44
CA SER A 104 -9.85 4.53 1.40
C SER A 104 -10.28 6.00 1.33
N PRO A 105 -11.31 6.34 0.55
CA PRO A 105 -11.89 7.69 0.57
C PRO A 105 -12.25 8.10 1.99
N CYS A 106 -11.87 9.33 2.37
CA CYS A 106 -12.10 9.91 3.68
C CYS A 106 -12.60 11.35 3.55
N SER A 107 -13.47 11.78 4.47
CA SER A 107 -13.94 13.16 4.60
C SER A 107 -13.74 13.60 6.04
N ASP A 108 -13.29 14.84 6.24
CA ASP A 108 -13.10 15.42 7.57
C ASP A 108 -14.40 15.94 8.20
N GLN A 109 -15.55 15.77 7.52
CA GLN A 109 -16.91 16.14 7.94
C GLN A 109 -17.12 17.63 8.26
N MET A 110 -16.12 18.47 7.98
CA MET A 110 -16.14 19.92 8.24
C MET A 110 -15.91 20.71 6.97
N SER A 111 -15.26 20.10 5.99
CA SER A 111 -15.09 20.62 4.65
C SER A 111 -15.66 19.63 3.64
N ASP A 112 -15.94 20.12 2.44
CA ASP A 112 -16.32 19.25 1.33
C ASP A 112 -15.12 18.50 0.71
N ARG A 113 -13.97 18.45 1.42
CA ARG A 113 -12.75 17.79 0.93
C ARG A 113 -12.90 16.28 0.94
N GLN A 114 -12.40 15.64 -0.10
CA GLN A 114 -12.18 14.20 -0.16
C GLN A 114 -10.69 13.89 -0.10
N TYR A 115 -10.29 13.12 0.90
CA TYR A 115 -8.93 12.68 1.14
C TYR A 115 -8.75 11.23 0.65
N PRO A 116 -7.57 10.86 0.15
CA PRO A 116 -7.34 9.52 -0.40
C PRO A 116 -7.10 8.43 0.66
N PHE A 117 -6.87 8.80 1.92
CA PHE A 117 -6.55 7.86 2.99
C PHE A 117 -7.33 8.14 4.27
N VAL A 118 -7.66 7.06 4.97
CA VAL A 118 -8.16 7.08 6.35
C VAL A 118 -6.95 6.98 7.28
N ALA A 119 -6.86 7.88 8.25
CA ALA A 119 -5.91 7.83 9.35
C ALA A 119 -6.57 7.25 10.60
N THR A 120 -6.01 6.17 11.13
CA THR A 120 -6.38 5.64 12.45
C THR A 120 -5.18 5.80 13.37
N LEU A 121 -5.31 6.65 14.37
CA LEU A 121 -4.28 6.93 15.36
C LEU A 121 -4.66 6.26 16.67
N LYS A 122 -3.72 5.52 17.27
CA LYS A 122 -3.84 4.97 18.61
C LYS A 122 -2.73 5.51 19.50
N ILE A 123 -3.11 6.11 20.63
CA ILE A 123 -2.18 6.57 21.67
C ILE A 123 -2.56 5.87 22.98
N GLY A 124 -1.73 4.93 23.42
CA GLY A 124 -2.07 4.05 24.54
C GLY A 124 -3.37 3.28 24.28
N SER A 125 -4.45 3.59 25.00
CA SER A 125 -5.78 2.99 24.80
C SER A 125 -6.74 3.85 23.98
N GLU A 126 -6.39 5.11 23.69
CA GLU A 126 -7.24 6.04 22.95
C GLU A 126 -7.11 5.77 21.45
N VAL A 127 -8.24 5.75 20.72
CA VAL A 127 -8.28 5.64 19.27
C VAL A 127 -8.93 6.89 18.70
N ARG A 128 -8.31 7.46 17.67
CA ARG A 128 -8.77 8.64 16.94
C ARG A 128 -8.83 8.34 15.45
N HIS A 129 -9.82 8.90 14.79
CA HIS A 129 -10.02 8.74 13.35
C HIS A 129 -9.84 10.09 12.64
N GLY A 130 -9.27 10.02 11.46
CA GLY A 130 -8.94 11.17 10.65
C GLY A 130 -8.71 10.79 9.19
N CYS A 131 -8.21 11.74 8.42
CA CYS A 131 -7.85 11.59 7.02
C CYS A 131 -6.37 11.91 6.80
N ALA A 132 -5.79 11.38 5.72
CA ALA A 132 -4.41 11.65 5.32
C ALA A 132 -4.26 11.87 3.81
N TRP A 133 -3.18 12.54 3.42
CA TRP A 133 -2.81 12.83 2.04
C TRP A 133 -1.30 13.04 1.91
N SER A 134 -0.82 12.99 0.68
CA SER A 134 0.58 13.27 0.29
C SER A 134 0.61 14.15 -0.96
N GLU A 135 1.78 14.61 -1.38
CA GLU A 135 1.91 15.46 -2.58
C GLU A 135 1.46 14.74 -3.86
N ASP A 136 1.82 13.46 -4.02
CA ASP A 136 1.45 12.61 -5.15
C ASP A 136 -0.01 12.12 -5.09
N ARG A 137 -0.62 12.18 -3.90
CA ARG A 137 -2.02 11.80 -3.64
C ARG A 137 -2.70 12.89 -2.82
N PRO A 138 -2.99 14.05 -3.42
CA PRO A 138 -3.60 15.18 -2.71
C PRO A 138 -5.07 14.91 -2.43
N PHE A 139 -5.61 15.63 -1.44
CA PHE A 139 -7.06 15.74 -1.29
C PHE A 139 -7.67 16.56 -2.43
N THR A 140 -8.93 16.29 -2.77
CA THR A 140 -9.69 17.10 -3.71
C THR A 140 -10.67 17.98 -2.94
N SER A 141 -10.94 19.18 -3.47
CA SER A 141 -12.02 20.07 -3.00
C SER A 141 -12.98 20.30 -4.16
N PRO A 142 -14.28 20.53 -3.91
CA PRO A 142 -15.19 20.93 -4.97
C PRO A 142 -14.71 22.24 -5.60
N ARG A 143 -14.89 22.37 -6.92
CA ARG A 143 -14.63 23.64 -7.60
C ARG A 143 -15.68 24.66 -7.11
N PRO A 144 -15.29 25.89 -6.72
CA PRO A 144 -16.26 26.95 -6.48
C PRO A 144 -17.07 27.18 -7.77
N ALA A 145 -18.39 27.32 -7.62
CA ALA A 145 -19.33 27.54 -8.71
C ALA A 145 -19.11 28.88 -9.44
#